data_AF-A0A1S2XWA6-F1
#
_entry.id   AF-A0A1S2XWA6-F1
#
_cell.length_a   1.000
_cell.length_b   1.000
_cell.length_c   1.000
_cell.angle_alpha   90.00
_cell.angle_beta   90.00
_cell.angle_gamma   90.00
#
_symmetry.space_group_name_H-M   'P 1'
#
loop_
_entity.id
_entity.type
_entity.pdbx_description
1 polymer ?
#
loop_
_entity_poly.entity_id
_entity_poly.type
_entity_poly.pdbx_seq_one_letter_code
_entity_poly.pdbx_strand_id
1 'polypeptide(L)'
;MGSEEESIEQAVASRRERLLALRAAQELSNATEPESNSNDDQHEQPQPPPTVTDNQEEDDEEEEKPSMKFRNYVPHDKHLQEGKLAPAVLPKFEDPVSVPEPEPETQPKEDPFLNIAPKKPNWDLRRDVQKKLDKLEKRTQKALYQLMVEQEKQNQLAEGDDTNGVKD
;
A
#
# COMPACT_ATOMS: atom_id res chain seq x y z
N MET A 1 20.43 -17.51 9.11
CA MET A 1 20.42 -16.18 8.48
C MET A 1 20.24 -16.25 6.96
N GLY A 2 20.64 -17.32 6.24
CA GLY A 2 20.53 -17.35 4.76
C GLY A 2 19.18 -17.76 4.14
N SER A 3 18.26 -18.39 4.89
CA SER A 3 17.00 -18.91 4.33
C SER A 3 15.95 -17.83 4.00
N GLU A 4 15.99 -16.70 4.70
CA GLU A 4 15.08 -15.57 4.46
C GLU A 4 15.54 -14.73 3.27
N GLU A 5 16.87 -14.61 3.09
CA GLU A 5 17.48 -13.91 1.96
C GLU A 5 17.18 -14.63 0.64
N GLU A 6 17.31 -15.96 0.58
CA GLU A 6 16.93 -16.76 -0.60
C GLU A 6 15.45 -16.61 -0.98
N SER A 7 14.54 -16.50 -0.01
CA SER A 7 13.10 -16.32 -0.25
C SER A 7 12.78 -14.94 -0.85
N ILE A 8 13.47 -13.90 -0.38
CA ILE A 8 13.34 -12.54 -0.91
C ILE A 8 13.88 -12.47 -2.34
N GLU A 9 15.04 -13.07 -2.60
CA GLU A 9 15.63 -13.13 -3.94
C GLU A 9 14.72 -13.88 -4.93
N GLN A 10 14.11 -14.99 -4.48
CA GLN A 10 13.16 -15.74 -5.29
C GLN A 10 11.89 -14.91 -5.61
N ALA A 11 11.35 -14.17 -4.63
CA ALA A 11 10.22 -13.28 -4.85
C ALA A 11 10.54 -12.13 -5.83
N VAL A 12 11.76 -11.58 -5.76
CA VAL A 12 12.23 -10.53 -6.67
C VAL A 12 12.41 -11.09 -8.09
N ALA A 13 12.96 -12.29 -8.23
CA ALA A 13 13.12 -12.96 -9.52
C ALA A 13 11.77 -13.22 -10.20
N SER A 14 10.79 -13.78 -9.47
CA SER A 14 9.44 -14.02 -10.01
C SER A 14 8.73 -12.72 -10.41
N ARG A 15 8.92 -11.63 -9.66
CA ARG A 15 8.36 -10.31 -10.03
C ARG A 15 9.00 -9.77 -11.30
N ARG A 16 10.32 -9.90 -11.45
CA ARG A 16 11.05 -9.43 -12.64
C ARG A 16 10.61 -10.19 -13.89
N GLU A 17 10.47 -11.51 -13.80
CA GLU A 17 9.99 -12.36 -14.89
C GLU A 17 8.59 -11.95 -15.33
N ARG A 18 7.66 -11.77 -14.38
CA ARG A 18 6.29 -11.32 -14.65
C ARG A 18 6.26 -9.97 -15.38
N LEU A 19 7.11 -9.02 -14.98
CA LEU A 19 7.18 -7.70 -15.62
C LEU A 19 7.74 -7.78 -17.05
N LEU A 20 8.72 -8.66 -17.29
CA LEU A 20 9.25 -8.90 -18.64
C LEU A 20 8.19 -9.51 -19.56
N ALA A 21 7.42 -10.48 -19.07
CA ALA A 21 6.35 -11.10 -19.85
C ALA A 21 5.26 -10.09 -20.24
N LEU A 22 4.85 -9.22 -19.31
CA LEU A 22 3.90 -8.14 -19.60
C LEU A 22 4.44 -7.16 -20.65
N ARG A 23 5.73 -6.81 -20.57
CA ARG A 23 6.37 -5.92 -21.54
C ARG A 23 6.43 -6.56 -22.94
N ALA A 24 6.79 -7.83 -23.03
CA ALA A 24 6.83 -8.56 -24.30
C ALA A 24 5.43 -8.65 -24.94
N ALA A 25 4.39 -8.90 -24.16
CA ALA A 25 3.01 -8.90 -24.64
C ALA A 25 2.58 -7.52 -25.16
N GLN A 26 2.97 -6.45 -24.48
CA GLN A 26 2.67 -5.07 -24.91
C GLN A 26 3.43 -4.68 -26.19
N GLU A 27 4.66 -5.18 -26.37
CA GLU A 27 5.42 -4.96 -27.61
C GLU A 27 4.77 -5.70 -28.80
N LEU A 28 4.25 -6.91 -28.61
CA LEU A 28 3.45 -7.60 -29.64
C LEU A 28 2.14 -6.88 -29.95
N SER A 29 1.41 -6.37 -28.96
CA SER A 29 0.18 -5.63 -29.22
C SER A 29 0.46 -4.33 -29.97
N ASN A 30 1.54 -3.64 -29.62
CA ASN A 30 1.92 -2.39 -30.31
C ASN A 30 2.50 -2.63 -31.70
N ALA A 31 3.15 -3.76 -31.95
CA ALA A 31 3.70 -4.11 -33.27
C ALA A 31 2.64 -4.65 -34.26
N THR A 32 1.46 -5.03 -33.79
CA THR A 32 0.39 -5.64 -34.61
C THR A 32 -0.56 -4.60 -35.24
N GLU A 33 -0.30 -3.31 -35.07
CA GLU A 33 -1.00 -2.25 -35.81
C GLU A 33 -0.19 -1.92 -37.09
N PRO A 34 -0.59 -2.38 -38.29
CA PRO A 34 -0.05 -1.85 -39.52
C PRO A 34 -0.57 -0.41 -39.68
N GLU A 35 0.31 0.56 -39.46
CA GLU A 35 0.15 1.94 -39.92
C GLU A 35 -0.25 1.95 -41.40
N SER A 36 -1.55 2.12 -41.68
CA SER A 36 -2.09 2.40 -43.01
C SER A 36 -2.78 3.75 -42.95
N ASN A 37 -1.99 4.81 -43.03
CA ASN A 37 -2.48 6.15 -43.30
C ASN A 37 -1.79 6.69 -44.55
N SER A 38 -2.46 6.53 -45.69
CA SER A 38 -2.20 7.28 -46.92
C SER A 38 -3.51 7.33 -47.72
N ASN A 39 -3.95 8.56 -47.97
CA ASN A 39 -5.08 8.93 -48.80
C ASN A 39 -5.01 8.27 -50.19
N ASP A 40 -6.13 7.74 -50.68
CA ASP A 40 -6.56 8.01 -52.06
C ASP A 40 -8.07 7.79 -52.23
N ASP A 41 -8.58 8.50 -53.23
CA ASP A 41 -9.91 8.86 -53.62
C ASP A 41 -10.72 7.70 -54.27
N GLN A 42 -12.06 7.84 -54.23
CA GLN A 42 -13.08 7.34 -55.20
C GLN A 42 -14.11 6.25 -54.78
N HIS A 43 -15.39 6.68 -54.78
CA HIS A 43 -16.67 6.02 -55.19
C HIS A 43 -17.02 4.62 -54.62
N GLU A 44 -18.19 4.30 -54.04
CA GLU A 44 -19.60 4.62 -54.33
C GLU A 44 -20.53 4.13 -53.18
N GLN A 45 -21.63 4.86 -52.94
CA GLN A 45 -22.94 4.61 -52.29
C GLN A 45 -23.23 3.40 -51.31
N PRO A 46 -24.12 3.59 -50.30
CA PRO A 46 -24.49 2.59 -49.29
C PRO A 46 -25.70 1.73 -49.69
N GLN A 47 -25.70 0.45 -49.29
CA GLN A 47 -26.89 -0.43 -49.32
C GLN A 47 -27.24 -0.86 -47.87
N PRO A 48 -28.52 -0.90 -47.47
CA PRO A 48 -28.96 -1.26 -46.13
C PRO A 48 -28.94 -2.78 -45.89
N PRO A 49 -28.87 -3.26 -44.63
CA PRO A 49 -28.81 -4.68 -44.33
C PRO A 49 -30.18 -5.36 -44.51
N PRO A 50 -30.27 -6.56 -45.14
CA PRO A 50 -31.49 -7.34 -45.12
C PRO A 50 -31.65 -8.06 -43.77
N THR A 51 -32.80 -7.83 -43.15
CA THR A 51 -33.41 -8.69 -42.14
C THR A 51 -33.62 -10.08 -42.73
N VAL A 52 -32.97 -11.10 -42.16
CA VAL A 52 -33.41 -12.49 -42.32
C VAL A 52 -33.46 -13.13 -40.94
N THR A 53 -34.67 -13.16 -40.40
CA THR A 53 -35.11 -14.23 -39.51
C THR A 53 -35.13 -15.49 -40.35
N ASP A 54 -34.32 -16.49 -40.01
CA ASP A 54 -34.63 -17.86 -40.39
C ASP A 54 -34.34 -18.79 -39.21
N ASN A 55 -35.41 -19.40 -38.72
CA ASN A 55 -35.37 -20.58 -37.88
C ASN A 55 -35.02 -21.73 -38.80
N GLN A 56 -33.86 -22.35 -38.64
CA GLN A 56 -33.66 -23.72 -39.11
C GLN A 56 -33.00 -24.54 -38.01
N GLU A 57 -33.70 -25.61 -37.68
CA GLU A 57 -33.37 -26.67 -36.75
C GLU A 57 -32.20 -27.50 -37.27
N GLU A 58 -31.41 -28.00 -36.31
CA GLU A 58 -30.59 -29.22 -36.33
C GLU A 58 -29.65 -29.43 -37.53
N ASP A 59 -28.38 -29.05 -37.32
CA ASP A 59 -27.24 -29.71 -37.98
C ASP A 59 -26.24 -30.17 -36.90
N ASP A 60 -26.13 -31.49 -36.75
CA ASP A 60 -25.11 -32.20 -36.00
C ASP A 60 -23.77 -32.10 -36.74
N GLU A 61 -23.15 -30.92 -36.72
CA GLU A 61 -21.76 -30.74 -37.14
C GLU A 61 -20.92 -30.35 -35.92
N GLU A 62 -20.12 -31.31 -35.45
CA GLU A 62 -19.07 -31.18 -34.43
C GLU A 62 -17.93 -30.27 -34.93
N GLU A 63 -18.22 -29.02 -35.28
CA GLU A 63 -17.22 -27.98 -35.35
C GLU A 63 -17.12 -27.32 -33.97
N GLU A 64 -15.93 -27.38 -33.36
CA GLU A 64 -15.60 -26.82 -32.04
C GLU A 64 -15.77 -25.28 -32.02
N LYS A 65 -17.02 -24.80 -32.04
CA LYS A 65 -17.34 -23.39 -31.84
C LYS A 65 -16.96 -23.02 -30.39
N PRO A 66 -16.28 -21.88 -30.16
CA PRO A 66 -15.83 -21.50 -28.83
C PRO A 66 -17.03 -21.32 -27.89
N SER A 67 -17.07 -22.09 -26.80
CA SER A 67 -18.17 -22.03 -25.81
C SER A 67 -18.17 -20.71 -25.03
N MET A 68 -19.31 -20.02 -25.04
CA MET A 68 -19.49 -18.73 -24.38
C MET A 68 -19.86 -18.92 -22.90
N LYS A 69 -19.11 -18.29 -21.98
CA LYS A 69 -19.29 -18.43 -20.53
C LYS A 69 -19.77 -17.13 -19.88
N PHE A 70 -20.85 -17.19 -19.11
CA PHE A 70 -21.45 -16.01 -18.48
C PHE A 70 -21.11 -15.94 -16.99
N ARG A 71 -20.39 -14.88 -16.58
CA ARG A 71 -20.00 -14.64 -15.18
C ARG A 71 -20.98 -13.70 -14.47
N ASN A 72 -21.29 -12.55 -15.08
CA ASN A 72 -22.10 -11.47 -14.48
C ASN A 72 -23.49 -11.30 -15.12
N TYR A 73 -23.89 -12.17 -16.05
CA TYR A 73 -25.13 -12.04 -16.82
C TYR A 73 -25.86 -13.38 -16.90
N VAL A 74 -27.20 -13.35 -16.99
CA VAL A 74 -28.05 -14.53 -17.20
C VAL A 74 -28.79 -14.36 -18.52
N PRO A 75 -28.41 -15.11 -19.57
CA PRO A 75 -29.12 -15.11 -20.84
C PRO A 75 -30.60 -15.52 -20.69
N HIS A 76 -31.49 -14.93 -21.51
CA HIS A 76 -32.92 -15.27 -21.51
C HIS A 76 -33.20 -16.58 -22.25
N ASP A 77 -32.34 -16.94 -23.20
CA ASP A 77 -32.44 -18.18 -23.96
C ASP A 77 -31.94 -19.39 -23.16
N LYS A 78 -32.66 -20.52 -23.24
CA LYS A 78 -32.43 -21.71 -22.42
C LYS A 78 -31.13 -22.41 -22.79
N HIS A 79 -30.80 -22.49 -24.08
CA HIS A 79 -29.58 -23.12 -24.57
C HIS A 79 -28.31 -22.37 -24.11
N LEU A 80 -28.42 -21.07 -23.86
CA LEU A 80 -27.30 -20.22 -23.46
C LEU A 80 -27.15 -20.09 -21.94
N GLN A 81 -28.16 -20.51 -21.17
CA GLN A 81 -28.12 -20.54 -19.70
C GLN A 81 -27.19 -21.63 -19.17
N GLU A 82 -26.97 -22.70 -19.92
CA GLU A 82 -26.03 -23.79 -19.57
C GLU A 82 -24.58 -23.30 -19.52
N GLY A 83 -24.26 -22.21 -20.23
CA GLY A 83 -22.96 -21.54 -20.18
C GLY A 83 -22.73 -20.66 -18.94
N LYS A 84 -23.65 -20.61 -17.97
CA LYS A 84 -23.50 -19.80 -16.76
C LYS A 84 -22.47 -20.41 -15.81
N LEU A 85 -21.45 -19.63 -15.45
CA LEU A 85 -20.44 -20.05 -14.49
C LEU A 85 -20.99 -19.99 -13.06
N ALA A 86 -20.79 -21.09 -12.31
CA ALA A 86 -21.14 -21.13 -10.90
C ALA A 86 -20.33 -20.09 -10.11
N PRO A 87 -20.94 -19.38 -9.15
CA PRO A 87 -20.21 -18.48 -8.28
C PRO A 87 -19.17 -19.26 -7.48
N ALA A 88 -18.00 -18.65 -7.27
CA ALA A 88 -16.94 -19.28 -6.48
C ALA A 88 -17.44 -19.57 -5.07
N VAL A 89 -17.50 -20.85 -4.70
CA VAL A 89 -17.85 -21.28 -3.34
C VAL A 89 -16.68 -20.90 -2.45
N LEU A 90 -16.88 -19.87 -1.64
CA LEU A 90 -15.90 -19.50 -0.63
C LEU A 90 -15.74 -20.67 0.35
N PRO A 91 -14.51 -21.04 0.72
CA PRO A 91 -14.30 -22.00 1.79
C PRO A 91 -15.01 -21.48 3.04
N LYS A 92 -15.81 -22.35 3.66
CA LYS A 92 -16.49 -22.01 4.92
C LYS A 92 -15.38 -21.76 5.94
N PHE A 93 -15.28 -20.51 6.37
CA PHE A 93 -14.39 -20.12 7.44
C PHE A 93 -14.86 -20.86 8.70
N GLU A 94 -14.09 -21.85 9.15
CA GLU A 94 -14.26 -22.38 10.50
C GLU A 94 -13.74 -21.30 11.46
N ASP A 95 -14.63 -20.79 12.31
CA ASP A 95 -14.23 -19.92 13.40
C ASP A 95 -13.16 -20.65 14.22
N PRO A 96 -12.02 -20.01 14.53
CA PRO A 96 -10.92 -20.68 15.21
C PRO A 96 -11.44 -21.23 16.54
N VAL A 97 -11.51 -22.56 16.62
CA VAL A 97 -11.68 -23.27 17.88
C VAL A 97 -10.59 -22.75 18.80
N SER A 98 -11.01 -22.17 19.91
CA SER A 98 -10.20 -21.65 21.01
C SER A 98 -9.20 -22.70 21.49
N VAL A 99 -8.06 -22.82 20.81
CA VAL A 99 -6.86 -23.43 21.34
C VAL A 99 -6.32 -22.45 22.38
N PRO A 100 -6.21 -22.82 23.67
CA PRO A 100 -5.55 -21.97 24.64
C PRO A 100 -4.06 -21.94 24.27
N GLU A 101 -3.64 -20.85 23.64
CA GLU A 101 -2.25 -20.56 23.31
C GLU A 101 -1.47 -20.27 24.60
N PRO A 102 -0.27 -20.85 24.78
CA PRO A 102 0.58 -20.56 25.94
C PRO A 102 0.99 -19.08 25.95
N GLU A 103 0.94 -18.46 27.12
CA GLU A 103 1.21 -17.03 27.35
C GLU A 103 2.46 -16.53 26.61
N PRO A 104 2.33 -15.59 25.66
CA PRO A 104 3.50 -14.90 25.11
C PRO A 104 3.89 -13.75 26.02
N GLU A 105 5.15 -13.79 26.46
CA GLU A 105 5.79 -12.73 27.24
C GLU A 105 5.61 -11.36 26.58
N THR A 106 5.17 -10.43 27.42
CA THR A 106 5.05 -8.98 27.25
C THR A 106 6.11 -8.35 26.34
N GLN A 107 5.79 -8.07 25.08
CA GLN A 107 6.24 -6.85 24.41
C GLN A 107 5.11 -6.30 23.54
N PRO A 108 4.56 -5.11 23.84
CA PRO A 108 3.64 -4.46 22.92
C PRO A 108 4.46 -4.03 21.70
N LYS A 109 4.44 -4.87 20.65
CA LYS A 109 4.70 -4.43 19.29
C LYS A 109 3.51 -3.55 18.92
N GLU A 110 3.55 -2.29 19.36
CA GLU A 110 2.56 -1.30 18.95
C GLU A 110 2.63 -1.20 17.43
N ASP A 111 1.55 -1.60 16.77
CA ASP A 111 1.42 -1.54 15.33
C ASP A 111 1.68 -0.09 14.88
N PRO A 112 2.73 0.17 14.07
CA PRO A 112 3.08 1.53 13.64
C PRO A 112 1.98 2.19 12.80
N PHE A 113 1.01 1.39 12.34
CA PHE A 113 -0.16 1.83 11.58
C PHE A 113 -1.35 2.27 12.44
N LEU A 114 -1.48 1.78 13.69
CA LEU A 114 -2.56 2.19 14.60
C LEU A 114 -2.42 3.65 15.05
N ASN A 115 -1.21 4.21 14.91
CA ASN A 115 -0.88 5.60 15.26
C ASN A 115 -0.90 6.58 14.07
N ILE A 116 -1.41 6.16 12.90
CA ILE A 116 -1.63 7.01 11.71
C ILE A 116 -3.05 7.62 11.78
N ALA A 117 -3.49 8.00 12.98
CA ALA A 117 -4.59 8.95 13.08
C ALA A 117 -4.20 10.25 12.34
N PRO A 118 -5.17 10.98 11.75
CA PRO A 118 -4.90 12.31 11.18
C PRO A 118 -4.27 13.19 12.25
N LYS A 119 -2.96 13.42 12.14
CA LYS A 119 -2.24 14.25 13.11
C LYS A 119 -2.73 15.68 13.01
N LYS A 120 -2.54 16.45 14.09
CA LYS A 120 -2.81 17.89 14.07
C LYS A 120 -2.05 18.52 12.88
N PRO A 121 -2.62 19.50 12.15
CA PRO A 121 -1.95 20.12 11.00
C PRO A 121 -0.58 20.72 11.36
N ASN A 122 -0.42 21.14 12.61
CA ASN A 122 0.83 21.71 13.13
C ASN A 122 1.80 20.69 13.76
N TRP A 123 1.54 19.38 13.64
CA TRP A 123 2.34 18.37 14.35
C TRP A 123 3.81 18.36 13.89
N ASP A 124 4.01 18.59 12.60
CA ASP A 124 5.33 18.56 11.97
C ASP A 124 6.16 19.77 12.40
N LEU A 125 5.54 20.95 12.39
CA LEU A 125 6.18 22.15 12.92
C LEU A 125 6.58 21.98 14.39
N ARG A 126 5.70 21.40 15.22
CA ARG A 126 6.05 21.12 16.63
C ARG A 126 7.23 20.18 16.72
N ARG A 127 7.26 19.09 15.94
CA ARG A 127 8.37 18.14 15.91
C ARG A 127 9.69 18.81 15.50
N ASP A 128 9.66 19.62 14.44
CA ASP A 128 10.85 20.23 13.86
C ASP A 128 11.38 21.38 14.73
N VAL A 129 10.49 22.11 15.41
CA VAL A 129 10.85 23.17 16.38
C VAL A 129 11.30 22.57 17.72
N GLN A 130 10.76 21.42 18.14
CA GLN A 130 11.06 20.80 19.44
C GLN A 130 12.56 20.60 19.65
N LYS A 131 13.28 20.07 18.66
CA LYS A 131 14.74 19.84 18.78
C LYS A 131 15.53 21.14 19.05
N LYS A 132 15.08 22.28 18.50
CA LYS A 132 15.72 23.58 18.72
C LYS A 132 15.40 24.11 20.12
N LEU A 133 14.15 23.95 20.56
CA LEU A 133 13.72 24.31 21.91
C LEU A 133 14.46 23.48 22.96
N ASP A 134 14.54 22.15 22.81
CA ASP A 134 15.27 21.28 23.74
C ASP A 134 16.73 21.71 23.89
N LYS A 135 17.38 22.10 22.78
CA LYS A 135 18.76 22.58 22.80
C LYS A 135 18.90 23.92 23.51
N LEU A 136 17.90 24.79 23.40
CA LEU A 136 17.88 26.09 24.08
C LEU A 136 17.55 25.92 25.57
N GLU A 137 16.60 25.06 25.90
CA GLU A 137 16.20 24.72 27.26
C GLU A 137 17.36 24.13 28.05
N LYS A 138 18.11 23.18 27.49
CA LYS A 138 19.33 22.63 28.12
C LYS A 138 20.36 23.72 28.45
N ARG A 139 20.54 24.70 27.57
CA ARG A 139 21.45 25.83 27.83
C ARG A 139 20.91 26.77 28.89
N THR A 140 19.60 27.01 28.87
CA THR A 140 18.91 27.88 29.84
C THR A 140 18.99 27.26 31.24
N GLN A 141 18.70 25.98 31.38
CA GLN A 141 18.85 25.22 32.64
C GLN A 141 20.29 25.25 33.14
N LYS A 142 21.27 25.06 32.24
CA LYS A 142 22.70 25.15 32.60
C LYS A 142 23.09 26.55 33.08
N ALA A 143 22.64 27.59 32.39
CA ALA A 143 22.89 28.98 32.77
C ALA A 143 22.23 29.31 34.12
N LEU A 144 21.00 28.86 34.35
CA LEU A 144 20.30 29.00 35.62
C LEU A 144 21.08 28.34 36.76
N TYR A 145 21.56 27.11 36.54
CA TYR A 145 22.37 26.39 37.51
C TYR A 145 23.69 27.12 37.83
N GLN A 146 24.38 27.63 36.81
CA GLN A 146 25.61 28.41 37.01
C GLN A 146 25.35 29.68 37.84
N LEU A 147 24.25 30.39 37.56
CA LEU A 147 23.87 31.59 38.30
C LEU A 147 23.58 31.26 39.79
N MET A 148 22.88 30.15 40.04
CA MET A 148 22.60 29.67 41.40
C MET A 148 23.90 29.34 42.16
N VAL A 149 24.83 28.63 41.54
CA VAL A 149 26.13 28.28 42.14
C VAL A 149 26.97 29.53 42.44
N GLU A 150 26.97 30.50 41.53
CA GLU A 150 27.71 31.76 41.75
C GLU A 150 27.10 32.59 42.87
N GLN A 151 25.77 32.69 42.93
CA GLN A 151 25.06 33.38 44.01
C GLN A 151 25.33 32.71 45.36
N GLU A 152 25.27 31.38 45.43
CA GLU A 152 25.57 30.63 46.65
C GLU A 152 27.02 30.86 47.10
N LYS A 153 27.99 30.84 46.18
CA LYS A 153 29.40 31.13 46.47
C LYS A 153 29.60 32.55 46.99
N GLN A 154 28.92 33.55 46.40
CA GLN A 154 28.98 34.94 46.87
C GLN A 154 28.42 35.08 48.29
N ASN A 155 27.30 34.42 48.59
CA ASN A 155 26.74 34.41 49.93
C ASN A 155 27.70 33.75 50.95
N GLN A 156 28.33 32.62 50.60
CA GLN A 156 29.32 31.96 51.45
C GLN A 156 30.57 32.82 51.69
N LEU A 157 31.04 33.56 50.68
CA LEU A 157 32.15 34.51 50.81
C LEU A 157 31.79 35.67 51.74
N ALA A 158 30.59 36.23 51.61
CA ALA A 158 30.11 37.29 52.49
C ALA A 158 29.98 36.81 53.95
N GLU A 159 29.38 35.64 54.18
CA GLU A 159 29.25 35.05 55.52
C GLU A 159 30.61 34.68 56.14
N GLY A 160 31.60 34.30 55.34
CA GLY A 160 32.95 33.98 55.80
C GLY A 160 33.80 35.19 56.21
N ASP A 161 33.52 36.37 55.65
CA ASP A 161 34.25 37.61 55.96
C ASP A 161 33.71 38.28 57.24
N ASP A 162 32.39 38.22 57.46
CA ASP A 162 31.73 38.78 58.64
C ASP A 162 32.13 38.08 59.96
N THR A 163 32.58 36.83 59.91
CA THR A 163 32.96 36.04 61.10
C THR A 163 34.41 36.21 61.55
N ASN A 164 35.29 36.82 60.73
CA ASN A 164 36.70 37.06 61.07
C ASN A 164 36.98 38.44 61.69
N GLY A 165 36.00 39.35 61.72
CA GLY A 165 36.16 40.73 62.21
C GLY A 165 35.95 40.97 63.71
N VAL A 166 35.62 39.94 64.50
CA VAL A 166 35.37 40.08 65.96
C VAL A 166 36.46 39.37 66.76
N LYS A 167 37.66 39.94 66.77
CA LYS A 167 38.71 39.69 67.76
C LYS A 167 39.63 40.91 67.78
N ASP A 168 39.33 41.85 68.68
CA ASP A 168 40.27 42.55 69.58
C ASP A 168 39.50 43.52 70.49
#